data_AF-B9JSC0-F1
#
_entry.id   AF-B9JSC0-F1
#
_cell.length_a   1.000
_cell.length_b   1.000
_cell.length_c   1.000
_cell.angle_alpha   90.00
_cell.angle_beta   90.00
_cell.angle_gamma   90.00
#
_symmetry.space_group_name_H-M   'P 1'
#
loop_
_entity.id
_entity.type
_entity.pdbx_description
1 polymer ?
#
loop_
_entity_poly.entity_id
_entity_poly.type
_entity_poly.pdbx_seq_one_letter_code
_entity_poly.pdbx_strand_id
1 'polypeptide(L)'
;MANDGGISRLQQRMNAIPKAVRDGVKPAMEKAAGDIVDLARALVPEDEGKLKNSIGWTWGTAPAGSMVLAQSVSGELTITIYAGDDEAYYARWVEFGTQAGVFNQRVSERGAGIHQSKSKGRKSYRTHPGTAAQPFFFPAYRLGKKRAANLIKRAIVKSVRENWGEGPMSLETALQVALRGRLIATAAVTSLVPAVNIVDRTSAPPLDPSIVLGEVQVVDEGSSLKRDRLRVYSTIHVWKREESLSGIRAIGWAIRSAVRPGRLDLGPDFQCGDCFISSTRHLRDPDGATAHGIVTVETLVKVLS
;
A
#
# COMPACT_ATOMS: atom_id res chain seq x y z
N MET A 1 15.74 21.17 -22.87
CA MET A 1 15.52 20.18 -21.80
C MET A 1 15.11 18.88 -22.46
N ALA A 2 15.90 17.81 -22.29
CA ALA A 2 15.68 16.54 -22.98
C ALA A 2 14.38 15.87 -22.48
N ASN A 3 13.55 15.40 -23.41
CA ASN A 3 12.28 14.74 -23.11
C ASN A 3 12.57 13.29 -22.69
N ASP A 4 12.66 13.05 -21.39
CA ASP A 4 13.10 11.80 -20.75
C ASP A 4 12.01 10.74 -20.66
N GLY A 5 11.05 10.74 -21.61
CA GLY A 5 10.04 9.68 -21.75
C GLY A 5 9.11 9.49 -20.55
N GLY A 6 9.03 10.46 -19.64
CA GLY A 6 8.20 10.37 -18.43
C GLY A 6 8.87 9.67 -17.24
N ILE A 7 10.17 9.36 -17.34
CA ILE A 7 10.95 8.72 -16.27
C ILE A 7 11.06 9.65 -15.05
N SER A 8 11.30 10.96 -15.24
CA SER A 8 11.27 11.95 -14.14
C SER A 8 9.94 12.00 -13.39
N ARG A 9 8.80 11.89 -14.09
CA ARG A 9 7.46 11.85 -13.47
C ARG A 9 7.22 10.56 -12.70
N LEU A 10 7.68 9.42 -13.23
CA LEU A 10 7.63 8.15 -12.51
C LEU A 10 8.52 8.23 -11.25
N GLN A 11 9.73 8.77 -11.37
CA GLN A 11 10.68 8.97 -10.28
C GLN A 11 10.11 9.89 -9.18
N GLN A 12 9.47 11.01 -9.55
CA GLN A 12 8.80 11.91 -8.60
C GLN A 12 7.63 11.24 -7.87
N ARG A 13 6.79 10.48 -8.59
CA ARG A 13 5.69 9.72 -7.98
C ARG A 13 6.21 8.61 -7.08
N MET A 14 7.33 7.98 -7.42
CA MET A 14 7.99 7.00 -6.57
C MET A 14 8.60 7.66 -5.33
N ASN A 15 9.27 8.82 -5.45
CA ASN A 15 9.80 9.60 -4.33
C ASN A 15 8.73 10.18 -3.40
N ALA A 16 7.50 10.35 -3.89
CA ALA A 16 6.35 10.69 -3.05
C ALA A 16 5.77 9.50 -2.26
N ILE A 17 6.20 8.26 -2.53
CA ILE A 17 5.83 7.07 -1.74
C ILE A 17 6.71 7.05 -0.47
N PRO A 18 6.13 7.11 0.74
CA PRO A 18 6.88 7.02 1.98
C PRO A 18 7.75 5.75 2.02
N LYS A 19 8.96 5.85 2.57
CA LYS A 19 9.88 4.72 2.71
C LYS A 19 9.21 3.51 3.39
N ALA A 20 8.37 3.77 4.40
CA ALA A 20 7.58 2.75 5.10
C ALA A 20 6.65 1.95 4.17
N VAL A 21 6.02 2.61 3.18
CA VAL A 21 5.18 1.94 2.19
C VAL A 21 6.03 1.06 1.27
N ARG A 22 7.23 1.52 0.88
CA ARG A 22 8.16 0.75 0.05
C ARG A 22 8.65 -0.51 0.78
N ASP A 23 9.04 -0.36 2.04
CA ASP A 23 9.53 -1.48 2.85
C ASP A 23 8.42 -2.50 3.12
N GLY A 24 7.17 -2.08 3.30
CA GLY A 24 6.04 -3.00 3.43
C GLY A 24 5.69 -3.78 2.16
N VAL A 25 6.09 -3.30 0.98
CA VAL A 25 5.83 -3.97 -0.31
C VAL A 25 6.90 -5.01 -0.65
N LYS A 26 8.15 -4.82 -0.18
CA LYS A 26 9.30 -5.73 -0.47
C LYS A 26 8.97 -7.22 -0.22
N PRO A 27 8.44 -7.64 0.94
CA PRO A 27 8.18 -9.07 1.20
C PRO A 27 7.16 -9.68 0.24
N ALA A 28 6.17 -8.90 -0.21
CA ALA A 28 5.17 -9.38 -1.15
C ALA A 28 5.74 -9.57 -2.56
N MET A 29 6.71 -8.74 -2.95
CA MET A 29 7.42 -8.88 -4.21
C MET A 29 8.32 -10.12 -4.19
N GLU A 30 9.07 -10.33 -3.11
CA GLU A 30 9.93 -11.52 -2.92
C GLU A 30 9.11 -12.81 -2.98
N LYS A 31 7.97 -12.83 -2.26
CA LYS A 31 7.05 -13.96 -2.31
C LYS A 31 6.51 -14.20 -3.72
N ALA A 32 6.11 -13.14 -4.42
CA ALA A 32 5.57 -13.26 -5.77
C ALA A 32 6.62 -13.81 -6.77
N ALA A 33 7.90 -13.42 -6.60
CA ALA A 33 9.00 -13.94 -7.39
C ALA A 33 9.32 -15.40 -7.04
N GLY A 34 9.36 -15.73 -5.75
CA GLY A 34 9.53 -17.11 -5.26
C GLY A 34 8.46 -18.05 -5.81
N ASP A 35 7.17 -17.68 -5.72
CA ASP A 35 6.07 -18.48 -6.24
C ASP A 35 6.21 -18.77 -7.75
N ILE A 36 6.77 -17.84 -8.54
CA ILE A 36 7.02 -18.04 -9.98
C ILE A 36 8.25 -18.93 -10.21
N VAL A 37 9.32 -18.73 -9.44
CA VAL A 37 10.54 -19.55 -9.50
C VAL A 37 10.23 -21.01 -9.15
N ASP A 38 9.46 -21.26 -8.10
CA ASP A 38 9.07 -22.61 -7.69
C ASP A 38 8.26 -23.30 -8.78
N LEU A 39 7.37 -22.55 -9.43
CA LEU A 39 6.57 -23.09 -10.52
C LEU A 39 7.41 -23.34 -11.78
N ALA A 40 8.39 -22.49 -12.07
CA ALA A 40 9.35 -22.73 -13.14
C ALA A 40 10.20 -23.99 -12.84
N ARG A 41 10.73 -24.12 -11.62
CA ARG A 41 11.50 -25.30 -11.17
C ARG A 41 10.70 -26.60 -11.24
N ALA A 42 9.38 -26.55 -11.03
CA ALA A 42 8.50 -27.70 -11.14
C ALA A 42 8.21 -28.13 -12.60
N LEU A 43 8.34 -27.21 -13.56
CA LEU A 43 8.11 -27.47 -14.98
C LEU A 43 9.39 -27.82 -15.75
N VAL A 44 10.56 -27.57 -15.15
CA VAL A 44 11.85 -27.82 -15.78
C VAL A 44 12.06 -29.32 -15.99
N PRO A 45 12.48 -29.72 -17.21
CA PRO A 45 12.99 -31.06 -17.45
C PRO A 45 14.26 -31.33 -16.65
N GLU A 46 14.27 -32.41 -15.89
CA GLU A 46 15.40 -32.80 -15.04
C GLU A 46 16.20 -33.93 -15.67
N ASP A 47 17.50 -33.69 -15.88
CA ASP A 47 18.51 -34.72 -16.17
C ASP A 47 19.50 -34.77 -14.99
N GLU A 48 20.46 -33.84 -14.93
CA GLU A 48 21.37 -33.65 -13.77
C GLU A 48 20.89 -32.57 -12.77
N GLY A 49 19.75 -31.92 -13.03
CA GLY A 49 19.18 -30.88 -12.16
C GLY A 49 19.89 -29.51 -12.19
N LYS A 50 20.99 -29.35 -12.94
CA LYS A 50 21.74 -28.07 -13.08
C LYS A 50 20.84 -26.90 -13.52
N LEU A 51 20.01 -27.11 -14.55
CA LEU A 51 19.08 -26.09 -15.03
C LEU A 51 18.06 -25.70 -13.95
N LYS A 52 17.52 -26.67 -13.21
CA LYS A 52 16.57 -26.40 -12.12
C LYS A 52 17.20 -25.57 -11.00
N ASN A 53 18.45 -25.85 -10.65
CA ASN A 53 19.18 -25.12 -9.62
C ASN A 53 19.58 -23.70 -10.05
N SER A 54 19.75 -23.47 -11.36
CA SER A 54 20.07 -22.14 -11.93
C SER A 54 18.90 -21.16 -12.00
N ILE A 55 17.68 -21.59 -11.69
CA ILE A 55 16.49 -20.72 -11.72
C ILE A 55 16.38 -19.98 -10.40
N GLY A 56 16.30 -18.66 -10.48
CA GLY A 56 16.24 -17.81 -9.31
C GLY A 56 15.64 -16.45 -9.61
N TRP A 57 15.70 -15.61 -8.59
CA TRP A 57 15.33 -14.21 -8.69
C TRP A 57 16.39 -13.37 -7.97
N THR A 58 16.50 -12.11 -8.36
CA THR A 58 17.40 -11.14 -7.72
C THR A 58 16.79 -9.75 -7.75
N TRP A 59 17.19 -8.90 -6.81
CA TRP A 59 16.92 -7.47 -6.88
C TRP A 59 17.84 -6.84 -7.94
N GLY A 60 17.28 -6.05 -8.85
CA GLY A 60 18.04 -5.40 -9.91
C GLY A 60 18.35 -6.30 -11.10
N THR A 61 19.60 -6.36 -11.55
CA THR A 61 19.98 -7.01 -12.83
C THR A 61 20.30 -8.49 -12.63
N ALA A 62 19.90 -9.34 -13.58
CA ALA A 62 20.20 -10.76 -13.55
C ALA A 62 21.70 -11.06 -13.78
N PRO A 63 22.19 -12.23 -13.31
CA PRO A 63 23.56 -12.69 -13.59
C PRO A 63 23.86 -12.86 -15.09
N ALA A 64 25.14 -12.80 -15.46
CA ALA A 64 25.59 -13.11 -16.80
C ALA A 64 25.21 -14.56 -17.21
N GLY A 65 24.99 -14.80 -18.51
CA GLY A 65 24.61 -16.13 -19.02
C GLY A 65 23.14 -16.52 -18.83
N SER A 66 22.38 -15.78 -18.01
CA SER A 66 20.97 -16.07 -17.74
C SER A 66 20.00 -15.58 -18.82
N MET A 67 18.88 -16.29 -19.00
CA MET A 67 17.74 -15.81 -19.79
C MET A 67 16.86 -14.90 -18.93
N VAL A 68 16.64 -13.67 -19.42
CA VAL A 68 15.87 -12.62 -18.72
C VAL A 68 14.62 -12.27 -19.51
N LEU A 69 13.48 -12.20 -18.81
CA LEU A 69 12.17 -11.88 -19.40
C LEU A 69 12.01 -10.38 -19.70
N ALA A 70 12.46 -9.54 -18.77
CA ALA A 70 12.24 -8.10 -18.81
C ALA A 70 13.22 -7.41 -17.85
N GLN A 71 14.02 -6.48 -18.39
CA GLN A 71 14.64 -5.43 -17.58
C GLN A 71 13.64 -4.27 -17.50
N SER A 72 13.13 -3.95 -16.31
CA SER A 72 12.63 -2.60 -16.08
C SER A 72 13.83 -1.70 -15.77
N VAL A 73 13.91 -0.58 -16.47
CA VAL A 73 14.95 0.43 -16.22
C VAL A 73 14.71 1.05 -14.85
N SER A 74 15.65 0.77 -13.95
CA SER A 74 16.07 1.53 -12.77
C SER A 74 15.00 1.94 -11.74
N GLY A 75 14.98 1.17 -10.65
CA GLY A 75 14.45 1.57 -9.34
C GLY A 75 14.78 0.49 -8.30
N GLU A 76 14.97 0.88 -7.04
CA GLU A 76 15.27 -0.01 -5.88
C GLU A 76 14.30 -1.21 -5.77
N LEU A 77 13.06 -1.05 -6.25
CA LEU A 77 12.00 -2.07 -6.21
C LEU A 77 11.84 -2.84 -7.52
N THR A 78 12.95 -3.32 -8.09
CA THR A 78 12.91 -4.18 -9.30
C THR A 78 13.34 -5.60 -8.94
N ILE A 79 12.47 -6.58 -9.15
CA ILE A 79 12.85 -8.00 -9.09
C ILE A 79 12.96 -8.56 -10.50
N THR A 80 14.10 -9.18 -10.78
CA THR A 80 14.36 -9.92 -12.01
C THR A 80 14.34 -11.41 -11.72
N ILE A 81 13.44 -12.12 -12.41
CA ILE A 81 13.38 -13.58 -12.41
C ILE A 81 14.17 -14.07 -13.62
N TYR A 82 15.07 -15.03 -13.40
CA TYR A 82 15.99 -15.53 -14.41
C TYR A 82 16.06 -17.05 -14.40
N ALA A 83 16.52 -17.62 -15.51
CA ALA A 83 16.83 -19.04 -15.64
C ALA A 83 18.15 -19.21 -16.38
N GLY A 84 18.97 -20.19 -15.99
CA GLY A 84 20.29 -20.37 -16.54
C GLY A 84 21.34 -19.44 -15.90
N ASP A 85 22.57 -19.90 -15.95
CA ASP A 85 23.80 -19.25 -15.52
C ASP A 85 24.92 -19.70 -16.48
N ASP A 86 26.19 -19.46 -16.14
CA ASP A 86 27.32 -19.87 -16.99
C ASP A 86 27.37 -21.40 -17.23
N GLU A 87 26.84 -22.21 -16.31
CA GLU A 87 26.79 -23.68 -16.44
C GLU A 87 25.53 -24.16 -17.16
N ALA A 88 24.41 -23.46 -16.94
CA ALA A 88 23.11 -23.70 -17.54
C ALA A 88 22.79 -22.73 -18.69
N TYR A 89 23.82 -22.33 -19.45
CA TYR A 89 23.72 -21.45 -20.63
C TYR A 89 22.74 -21.97 -21.69
N TYR A 90 22.40 -23.26 -21.63
CA TYR A 90 21.47 -23.94 -22.52
C TYR A 90 19.98 -23.76 -22.19
N ALA A 91 19.64 -23.05 -21.11
CA ALA A 91 18.25 -22.79 -20.70
C ALA A 91 17.35 -22.31 -21.85
N ARG A 92 17.88 -21.41 -22.69
CA ARG A 92 17.16 -20.86 -23.85
C ARG A 92 16.83 -21.92 -24.91
N TRP A 93 17.72 -22.88 -25.14
CA TRP A 93 17.47 -23.95 -26.11
C TRP A 93 16.50 -24.99 -25.58
N VAL A 94 16.43 -25.17 -24.25
CA VAL A 94 15.39 -26.00 -23.64
C VAL A 94 14.02 -25.34 -23.79
N GLU A 95 13.92 -24.04 -23.47
CA GLU A 95 12.64 -23.31 -23.55
C GLU A 95 12.06 -23.26 -24.97
N PHE A 96 12.90 -23.03 -25.98
CA PHE A 96 12.44 -22.81 -27.37
C PHE A 96 12.71 -23.97 -28.33
N GLY A 97 13.46 -24.98 -27.90
CA GLY A 97 13.93 -26.05 -28.76
C GLY A 97 15.09 -25.63 -29.67
N THR A 98 15.61 -26.60 -30.43
CA THR A 98 16.62 -26.39 -31.46
C THR A 98 16.14 -26.94 -32.79
N GLN A 99 16.40 -26.23 -33.89
CA GLN A 99 16.09 -26.74 -35.22
C GLN A 99 17.04 -27.87 -35.59
N ALA A 100 16.57 -28.84 -36.38
CA ALA A 100 17.45 -29.85 -36.94
C ALA A 100 18.46 -29.20 -37.89
N GLY A 101 19.74 -29.52 -37.70
CA GLY A 101 20.78 -29.20 -38.66
C GLY A 101 20.95 -30.37 -39.61
N VAL A 102 20.87 -30.15 -40.93
CA VAL A 102 21.29 -31.14 -41.93
C VAL A 102 22.57 -30.65 -42.59
N PHE A 103 23.56 -31.54 -42.72
CA PHE A 103 24.83 -31.21 -43.38
C PHE A 103 24.61 -30.56 -44.76
N ASN A 104 25.32 -29.46 -45.01
CA ASN A 104 25.28 -28.68 -46.24
C ASN A 104 23.92 -27.98 -46.52
N GLN A 105 22.93 -28.07 -45.62
CA GLN A 105 21.66 -27.34 -45.73
C GLN A 105 21.84 -25.87 -45.35
N ARG A 106 21.08 -24.97 -45.98
CA ARG A 106 21.08 -23.54 -45.65
C ARG A 106 20.25 -23.29 -44.38
N VAL A 107 20.83 -22.59 -43.41
CA VAL A 107 20.22 -22.36 -42.07
C VAL A 107 19.37 -21.09 -42.03
N SER A 108 19.12 -20.45 -43.18
CA SER A 108 18.18 -19.34 -43.31
C SER A 108 17.79 -19.11 -44.77
N GLU A 109 16.50 -19.02 -45.07
CA GLU A 109 16.01 -18.09 -46.09
C GLU A 109 15.80 -16.75 -45.37
N ARG A 110 16.55 -15.71 -45.75
CA ARG A 110 16.31 -14.37 -45.22
C ARG A 110 15.07 -13.84 -45.92
N GLY A 111 14.01 -13.48 -45.17
CA GLY A 111 12.79 -12.90 -45.73
C GLY A 111 13.13 -11.77 -46.70
N ALA A 112 12.55 -11.84 -47.90
CA ALA A 112 12.85 -10.91 -48.99
C ALA A 112 12.33 -9.50 -48.65
N GLY A 113 13.16 -8.71 -47.97
CA GLY A 113 13.02 -7.26 -47.88
C GLY A 113 13.60 -6.60 -49.12
N ILE A 114 12.83 -5.70 -49.73
CA ILE A 114 13.22 -4.87 -50.87
C ILE A 114 14.47 -4.08 -50.44
N HIS A 115 15.58 -4.22 -51.17
CA HIS A 115 16.89 -3.54 -50.99
C HIS A 115 17.95 -4.18 -50.05
N GLN A 116 18.04 -5.50 -49.92
CA GLN A 116 19.28 -6.13 -49.42
C GLN A 116 19.93 -7.07 -50.44
N SER A 117 21.24 -6.93 -50.62
CA SER A 117 22.08 -7.69 -51.54
C SER A 117 21.99 -9.20 -51.31
N LYS A 118 21.93 -9.96 -52.42
CA LYS A 118 21.78 -11.43 -52.49
C LYS A 118 23.03 -12.17 -51.98
N SER A 119 23.38 -12.02 -50.71
CA SER A 119 24.37 -12.89 -50.07
C SER A 119 23.72 -14.22 -49.69
N LYS A 120 24.21 -15.32 -50.27
CA LYS A 120 23.78 -16.70 -49.99
C LYS A 120 23.92 -16.99 -48.48
N GLY A 121 22.81 -17.33 -47.80
CA GLY A 121 22.79 -17.63 -46.36
C GLY A 121 23.77 -18.72 -45.89
N ARG A 122 24.07 -18.77 -44.58
CA ARG A 122 25.06 -19.68 -43.98
C ARG A 122 24.62 -21.15 -44.14
N LYS A 123 25.57 -22.01 -44.51
CA LYS A 123 25.36 -23.47 -44.57
C LYS A 123 25.66 -24.11 -43.21
N SER A 124 24.89 -25.12 -42.83
CA SER A 124 25.21 -25.99 -41.71
C SER A 124 26.31 -26.96 -42.11
N TYR A 125 27.31 -27.14 -41.26
CA TYR A 125 28.35 -28.15 -41.40
C TYR A 125 28.24 -29.26 -40.34
N ARG A 126 27.17 -29.25 -39.54
CA ARG A 126 26.89 -30.24 -38.50
C ARG A 126 25.48 -30.79 -38.68
N THR A 127 25.33 -32.11 -38.63
CA THR A 127 24.03 -32.76 -38.63
C THR A 127 23.61 -33.04 -37.19
N HIS A 128 22.42 -32.59 -36.80
CA HIS A 128 21.79 -32.95 -35.53
C HIS A 128 20.27 -33.02 -35.70
N PRO A 129 19.57 -33.94 -35.01
CA PRO A 129 18.13 -34.17 -35.20
C PRO A 129 17.27 -33.00 -34.71
N GLY A 130 17.85 -32.02 -34.01
CA GLY A 130 17.10 -30.97 -33.32
C GLY A 130 16.46 -31.51 -32.04
N THR A 131 15.94 -30.60 -31.22
CA THR A 131 15.28 -30.95 -29.95
C THR A 131 13.98 -30.18 -29.85
N ALA A 132 12.89 -30.87 -29.51
CA ALA A 132 11.60 -30.23 -29.28
C ALA A 132 11.68 -29.25 -28.09
N ALA A 133 10.92 -28.17 -28.15
CA ALA A 133 10.83 -27.21 -27.06
C ALA A 133 10.21 -27.86 -25.82
N GLN A 134 10.83 -27.64 -24.67
CA GLN A 134 10.33 -28.05 -23.36
C GLN A 134 10.17 -26.79 -22.50
N PRO A 135 9.10 -26.01 -22.73
CA PRO A 135 8.95 -24.72 -22.09
C PRO A 135 8.61 -24.89 -20.60
N PHE A 136 9.37 -24.22 -19.76
CA PHE A 136 9.23 -24.24 -18.30
C PHE A 136 9.07 -22.83 -17.74
N PHE A 137 9.75 -21.86 -18.35
CA PHE A 137 9.86 -20.51 -17.82
C PHE A 137 8.66 -19.64 -18.19
N PHE A 138 8.30 -19.56 -19.48
CA PHE A 138 7.17 -18.73 -19.91
C PHE A 138 5.80 -19.29 -19.48
N PRO A 139 5.56 -20.62 -19.50
CA PRO A 139 4.36 -21.18 -18.89
C PRO A 139 4.26 -20.81 -17.41
N ALA A 140 5.37 -20.89 -16.67
CA ALA A 140 5.37 -20.58 -15.26
C ALA A 140 5.02 -19.12 -14.97
N TYR A 141 5.68 -18.21 -15.69
CA TYR A 141 5.41 -16.79 -15.60
C TYR A 141 3.95 -16.45 -15.94
N ARG A 142 3.41 -17.03 -17.03
CA ARG A 142 2.02 -16.76 -17.46
C ARG A 142 1.01 -17.18 -16.40
N LEU A 143 1.22 -18.31 -15.75
CA LEU A 143 0.38 -18.81 -14.66
C LEU A 143 0.51 -17.95 -13.40
N GLY A 144 1.73 -17.54 -13.04
CA GLY A 144 2.00 -16.77 -11.82
C GLY A 144 1.70 -15.27 -11.92
N LYS A 145 1.76 -14.67 -13.11
CA LYS A 145 1.71 -13.20 -13.32
C LYS A 145 0.49 -12.53 -12.68
N LYS A 146 -0.71 -13.10 -12.84
CA LYS A 146 -1.94 -12.52 -12.28
C LYS A 146 -1.95 -12.59 -10.75
N ARG A 147 -1.46 -13.69 -10.18
CA ARG A 147 -1.37 -13.89 -8.73
C ARG A 147 -0.33 -12.95 -8.12
N ALA A 148 0.84 -12.84 -8.75
CA ALA A 148 1.90 -11.90 -8.38
C ALA A 148 1.40 -10.45 -8.37
N ALA A 149 0.73 -10.01 -9.45
CA ALA A 149 0.17 -8.66 -9.53
C ALA A 149 -0.85 -8.38 -8.42
N ASN A 150 -1.72 -9.35 -8.11
CA ASN A 150 -2.71 -9.21 -7.04
C ASN A 150 -2.08 -9.17 -5.64
N LEU A 151 -1.03 -9.96 -5.39
CA LEU A 151 -0.29 -9.94 -4.14
C LEU A 151 0.38 -8.58 -3.91
N ILE A 152 1.07 -8.07 -4.93
CA ILE A 152 1.73 -6.76 -4.89
C ILE A 152 0.68 -5.65 -4.69
N LYS A 153 -0.43 -5.69 -5.43
CA LYS A 153 -1.52 -4.71 -5.28
C LYS A 153 -2.09 -4.71 -3.85
N ARG A 154 -2.32 -5.89 -3.26
CA ARG A 154 -2.80 -6.02 -1.89
C ARG A 154 -1.79 -5.51 -0.88
N ALA A 155 -0.51 -5.80 -1.08
CA ALA A 155 0.56 -5.30 -0.24
C ALA A 155 0.66 -3.78 -0.30
N ILE A 156 0.57 -3.17 -1.49
CA ILE A 156 0.51 -1.71 -1.63
C ILE A 156 -0.68 -1.13 -0.85
N VAL A 157 -1.88 -1.68 -1.02
CA VAL A 157 -3.08 -1.19 -0.30
C VAL A 157 -2.92 -1.36 1.22
N LYS A 158 -2.36 -2.48 1.66
CA LYS A 158 -2.09 -2.76 3.07
C LYS A 158 -1.06 -1.78 3.64
N SER A 159 0.10 -1.64 3.00
CA SER A 159 1.16 -0.72 3.40
C SER A 159 0.70 0.72 3.34
N VAL A 160 -0.11 1.11 2.35
CA VAL A 160 -0.74 2.43 2.34
C VAL A 160 -1.63 2.56 3.55
N ARG A 161 -2.59 1.66 3.80
CA ARG A 161 -3.48 1.76 4.96
C ARG A 161 -2.73 1.79 6.31
N GLU A 162 -1.66 1.02 6.43
CA GLU A 162 -0.86 0.92 7.66
C GLU A 162 0.03 2.15 7.88
N ASN A 163 0.53 2.77 6.80
CA ASN A 163 1.40 3.95 6.87
C ASN A 163 0.69 5.27 6.50
N TRP A 164 -0.62 5.23 6.18
CA TRP A 164 -1.43 6.41 5.87
C TRP A 164 -1.72 7.12 7.17
N GLY A 165 -0.92 8.16 7.43
CA GLY A 165 -0.87 8.85 8.72
C GLY A 165 0.56 9.03 9.25
N GLU A 166 1.56 8.36 8.67
CA GLU A 166 2.99 8.51 9.03
C GLU A 166 3.71 9.64 8.25
N GLY A 167 2.97 10.70 7.90
CA GLY A 167 3.60 12.02 7.87
C GLY A 167 3.74 12.52 9.32
N PRO A 168 4.33 13.70 9.58
CA PRO A 168 4.13 14.33 10.89
C PRO A 168 2.62 14.44 11.12
N MET A 169 2.09 13.66 12.06
CA MET A 169 0.67 13.70 12.38
C MET A 169 0.40 15.08 12.97
N SER A 170 -0.55 15.81 12.40
CA SER A 170 -0.93 17.10 12.97
C SER A 170 -1.56 16.85 14.35
N LEU A 171 -1.39 17.81 15.27
CA LEU A 171 -1.97 17.71 16.61
C LEU A 171 -3.49 17.51 16.57
N GLU A 172 -4.16 18.17 15.63
CA GLU A 172 -5.60 18.05 15.43
C GLU A 172 -6.01 16.63 15.05
N THR A 173 -5.27 16.03 14.12
CA THR A 173 -5.52 14.66 13.65
C THR A 173 -5.29 13.66 14.78
N ALA A 174 -4.18 13.79 15.52
CA ALA A 174 -3.87 12.94 16.66
C ALA A 174 -4.97 13.00 17.72
N LEU A 175 -5.45 14.21 18.03
CA LEU A 175 -6.51 14.41 19.00
C LEU A 175 -7.85 13.84 18.54
N GLN A 176 -8.25 14.03 17.28
CA GLN A 176 -9.48 13.46 16.75
C GLN A 176 -9.44 11.93 16.75
N VAL A 177 -8.34 11.30 16.35
CA VAL A 177 -8.15 9.84 16.41
C VAL A 177 -8.27 9.34 17.84
N ALA A 178 -7.61 10.00 18.80
CA ALA A 178 -7.63 9.62 20.20
C ALA A 178 -9.03 9.74 20.83
N LEU A 179 -9.73 10.86 20.57
CA LEU A 179 -11.10 11.09 21.03
C LEU A 179 -12.05 10.06 20.43
N ARG A 180 -11.96 9.82 19.12
CA ARG A 180 -12.77 8.81 18.43
C ARG A 180 -12.55 7.42 19.04
N GLY A 181 -11.30 7.03 19.21
CA GLY A 181 -10.92 5.74 19.79
C GLY A 181 -11.50 5.55 21.19
N ARG A 182 -11.40 6.57 22.04
CA ARG A 182 -11.95 6.57 23.39
C ARG A 182 -13.48 6.42 23.41
N LEU A 183 -14.18 7.14 22.55
CA LEU A 183 -15.65 7.05 22.48
C LEU A 183 -16.11 5.68 22.01
N ILE A 184 -15.43 5.10 21.02
CA ILE A 184 -15.72 3.74 20.52
C ILE A 184 -15.40 2.67 21.56
N ALA A 185 -14.32 2.83 22.33
CA ALA A 185 -13.94 1.89 23.38
C ALA A 185 -14.85 1.93 24.62
N THR A 186 -15.67 2.98 24.77
CA THR A 186 -16.51 3.16 25.95
C THR A 186 -17.89 2.54 25.74
N ALA A 187 -18.14 1.40 26.41
CA ALA A 187 -19.39 0.65 26.27
C ALA A 187 -20.66 1.49 26.49
N ALA A 188 -20.63 2.41 27.47
CA ALA A 188 -21.75 3.32 27.78
C ALA A 188 -22.07 4.32 26.65
N VAL A 189 -21.09 4.64 25.80
CA VAL A 189 -21.32 5.45 24.59
C VAL A 189 -21.89 4.56 23.49
N THR A 190 -21.26 3.40 23.25
CA THR A 190 -21.67 2.50 22.17
C THR A 190 -23.04 1.84 22.37
N SER A 191 -23.53 1.78 23.62
CA SER A 191 -24.89 1.34 23.92
C SER A 191 -25.95 2.37 23.53
N LEU A 192 -25.58 3.64 23.40
CA LEU A 192 -26.48 4.73 22.99
C LEU A 192 -26.33 5.09 21.51
N VAL A 193 -25.10 5.00 20.98
CA VAL A 193 -24.76 5.36 19.60
C VAL A 193 -23.95 4.24 18.96
N PRO A 194 -24.38 3.65 17.83
CA PRO A 194 -23.59 2.63 17.15
C PRO A 194 -22.18 3.13 16.83
N ALA A 195 -21.15 2.31 17.01
CA ALA A 195 -19.75 2.71 16.76
C ALA A 195 -19.52 3.20 15.31
N VAL A 196 -20.30 2.70 14.35
CA VAL A 196 -20.28 3.13 12.94
C VAL A 196 -20.83 4.55 12.73
N ASN A 197 -21.62 5.06 13.67
CA ASN A 197 -22.17 6.42 13.68
C ASN A 197 -21.31 7.41 14.48
N ILE A 198 -20.11 6.99 14.92
CA ILE A 198 -19.09 7.85 15.52
C ILE A 198 -18.06 8.19 14.43
N VAL A 199 -18.22 9.36 13.83
CA VAL A 199 -17.55 9.72 12.58
C VAL A 199 -16.82 11.06 12.67
N ASP A 200 -15.84 11.24 11.80
CA ASP A 200 -15.10 12.49 11.60
C ASP A 200 -15.32 12.94 10.16
N ARG A 201 -16.60 13.17 9.83
CA ARG A 201 -17.06 13.65 8.54
C ARG A 201 -18.46 14.21 8.67
N THR A 202 -18.77 15.19 7.83
CA THR A 202 -20.15 15.62 7.62
C THR A 202 -20.95 14.49 6.96
N SER A 203 -22.13 14.18 7.50
CA SER A 203 -23.10 13.30 6.85
C SER A 203 -24.40 14.07 6.64
N ALA A 204 -24.84 14.18 5.38
CA ALA A 204 -26.16 14.68 5.01
C ALA A 204 -26.90 13.57 4.23
N PRO A 205 -28.01 13.01 4.75
CA PRO A 205 -28.66 13.32 6.03
C PRO A 205 -27.84 12.84 7.25
N PRO A 206 -28.05 13.42 8.44
CA PRO A 206 -27.39 12.98 9.68
C PRO A 206 -27.74 11.53 9.99
N LEU A 207 -26.74 10.75 10.41
CA LEU A 207 -26.97 9.42 10.99
C LEU A 207 -27.74 9.58 12.32
N ASP A 208 -28.59 8.61 12.65
CA ASP A 208 -29.50 8.70 13.79
C ASP A 208 -29.43 7.45 14.68
N PRO A 209 -29.02 7.56 15.95
CA PRO A 209 -28.28 8.68 16.55
C PRO A 209 -26.83 8.72 16.05
N SER A 210 -26.18 9.89 16.10
CA SER A 210 -24.78 10.05 15.69
C SER A 210 -23.96 10.99 16.54
N ILE A 211 -22.64 10.74 16.52
CA ILE A 211 -21.61 11.59 17.11
C ILE A 211 -20.64 11.96 15.99
N VAL A 212 -20.50 13.24 15.71
CA VAL A 212 -19.58 13.76 14.70
C VAL A 212 -18.51 14.59 15.40
N LEU A 213 -17.26 14.20 15.20
CA LEU A 213 -16.11 15.03 15.55
C LEU A 213 -16.07 16.19 14.56
N GLY A 214 -16.20 17.40 15.08
CA GLY A 214 -16.25 18.62 14.30
C GLY A 214 -14.90 19.34 14.32
N GLU A 215 -14.99 20.66 14.33
CA GLU A 215 -13.83 21.55 14.25
C GLU A 215 -12.90 21.42 15.45
N VAL A 216 -11.61 21.61 15.17
CA VAL A 216 -10.54 21.69 16.16
C VAL A 216 -9.83 23.03 16.02
N GLN A 217 -9.73 23.76 17.12
CA GLN A 217 -8.99 25.02 17.21
C GLN A 217 -7.79 24.84 18.14
N VAL A 218 -6.60 25.16 17.63
CA VAL A 218 -5.34 25.14 18.40
C VAL A 218 -4.98 26.56 18.81
N VAL A 219 -4.71 26.77 20.10
CA VAL A 219 -4.38 28.06 20.70
C VAL A 219 -3.08 27.93 21.49
N ASP A 220 -2.10 28.77 21.17
CA ASP A 220 -0.94 29.00 22.03
C ASP A 220 -1.29 30.09 23.05
N GLU A 221 -1.49 29.70 24.30
CA GLU A 221 -1.82 30.62 25.40
C GLU A 221 -0.59 31.42 25.90
N GLY A 222 0.61 31.18 25.34
CA GLY A 222 1.85 31.79 25.82
C GLY A 222 2.28 31.32 27.20
N SER A 223 1.70 30.23 27.69
CA SER A 223 1.93 29.67 29.03
C SER A 223 3.28 28.95 29.19
N SER A 224 4.03 28.80 28.09
CA SER A 224 5.38 28.24 28.07
C SER A 224 6.32 29.13 27.24
N LEU A 225 7.47 29.51 27.83
CA LEU A 225 8.53 30.21 27.11
C LEU A 225 9.09 29.39 25.94
N LYS A 226 9.02 28.05 26.03
CA LYS A 226 9.44 27.14 24.96
C LYS A 226 8.39 26.99 23.85
N ARG A 227 7.18 27.53 24.03
CA ARG A 227 6.02 27.36 23.13
C ARG A 227 5.74 25.89 22.77
N ASP A 228 6.01 25.01 23.73
CA ASP A 228 5.81 23.56 23.63
C ASP A 228 4.46 23.12 24.21
N ARG A 229 3.62 24.05 24.68
CA ARG A 229 2.31 23.78 25.27
C ARG A 229 1.22 24.50 24.50
N LEU A 230 0.22 23.73 24.06
CA LEU A 230 -0.90 24.21 23.26
C LEU A 230 -2.20 23.82 23.93
N ARG A 231 -3.17 24.72 23.88
CA ARG A 231 -4.56 24.47 24.27
C ARG A 231 -5.36 24.16 23.02
N VAL A 232 -6.09 23.05 23.05
CA VAL A 232 -6.88 22.60 21.91
C VAL A 232 -8.35 22.53 22.30
N TYR A 233 -9.20 23.20 21.52
CA TYR A 233 -10.65 23.14 21.64
C TYR A 233 -11.20 22.28 20.52
N SER A 234 -11.86 21.18 20.86
CA SER A 234 -12.52 20.30 19.90
C SER A 234 -14.02 20.35 20.10
N THR A 235 -14.77 20.53 19.02
CA THR A 235 -16.23 20.49 19.04
C THR A 235 -16.72 19.11 18.64
N ILE A 236 -17.59 18.52 19.45
CA ILE A 236 -18.29 17.27 19.15
C ILE A 236 -19.76 17.61 18.98
N HIS A 237 -20.30 17.24 17.82
CA HIS A 237 -21.72 17.37 17.55
C HIS A 237 -22.42 16.04 17.74
N VAL A 238 -23.61 16.09 18.34
CA VAL A 238 -24.48 14.93 18.54
C VAL A 238 -25.79 15.21 17.84
N TRP A 239 -26.29 14.26 17.06
CA TRP A 239 -27.63 14.34 16.47
C TRP A 239 -28.45 13.11 16.83
N LYS A 240 -29.73 13.33 17.13
CA LYS A 240 -30.70 12.27 17.35
C LYS A 240 -32.09 12.77 16.98
N ARG A 241 -32.88 11.97 16.26
CA ARG A 241 -34.30 12.25 16.04
C ARG A 241 -35.06 11.89 17.31
N GLU A 242 -35.57 12.90 18.00
CA GLU A 242 -36.36 12.72 19.22
C GLU A 242 -37.23 13.94 19.53
N GLU A 243 -38.41 13.69 20.10
CA GLU A 243 -39.32 14.75 20.54
C GLU A 243 -38.80 15.43 21.82
N SER A 244 -38.20 14.66 22.73
CA SER A 244 -37.59 15.16 23.97
C SER A 244 -36.08 15.36 23.81
N LEU A 245 -35.42 16.14 24.67
CA LEU A 245 -33.95 16.23 24.71
C LEU A 245 -33.30 15.18 25.64
N SER A 246 -34.05 14.15 26.05
CA SER A 246 -33.56 13.20 27.06
C SER A 246 -32.45 12.29 26.53
N GLY A 247 -32.57 11.79 25.30
CA GLY A 247 -31.57 10.92 24.71
C GLY A 247 -30.28 11.65 24.42
N ILE A 248 -30.36 12.87 23.89
CA ILE A 248 -29.16 13.66 23.61
C ILE A 248 -28.41 14.07 24.88
N ARG A 249 -29.15 14.35 25.97
CA ARG A 249 -28.55 14.60 27.31
C ARG A 249 -27.86 13.35 27.85
N ALA A 250 -28.44 12.17 27.65
CA ALA A 250 -27.83 10.91 28.03
C ALA A 250 -26.54 10.66 27.24
N ILE A 251 -26.54 10.91 25.92
CA ILE A 251 -25.34 10.80 25.08
C ILE A 251 -24.27 11.82 25.53
N GLY A 252 -24.65 13.08 25.77
CA GLY A 252 -23.74 14.11 26.28
C GLY A 252 -23.10 13.73 27.62
N TRP A 253 -23.87 13.13 28.53
CA TRP A 253 -23.35 12.60 29.80
C TRP A 253 -22.40 11.42 29.60
N ALA A 254 -22.72 10.51 28.68
CA ALA A 254 -21.85 9.38 28.33
C ALA A 254 -20.51 9.86 27.75
N ILE A 255 -20.53 10.87 26.86
CA ILE A 255 -19.32 11.50 26.31
C ILE A 255 -18.47 12.11 27.45
N ARG A 256 -19.09 12.88 28.34
CA ARG A 256 -18.39 13.47 29.50
C ARG A 256 -17.77 12.40 30.39
N SER A 257 -18.50 11.33 30.64
CA SER A 257 -18.03 10.20 31.46
C SER A 257 -16.88 9.44 30.78
N ALA A 258 -16.91 9.31 29.45
CA ALA A 258 -15.85 8.68 28.66
C ALA A 258 -14.55 9.50 28.70
N VAL A 259 -14.63 10.83 28.65
CA VAL A 259 -13.45 11.71 28.64
C VAL A 259 -12.74 11.80 30.00
N ARG A 260 -13.49 11.76 31.11
CA ARG A 260 -13.00 11.95 32.50
C ARG A 260 -11.82 11.06 32.99
N PRO A 261 -11.74 9.74 32.70
CA PRO A 261 -10.90 8.83 33.49
C PRO A 261 -9.38 8.92 33.26
N GLY A 262 -8.89 9.58 32.20
CA GLY A 262 -7.45 9.58 31.94
C GLY A 262 -6.99 10.45 30.77
N ARG A 263 -5.67 10.57 30.63
CA ARG A 263 -5.00 11.29 29.52
C ARG A 263 -5.27 10.56 28.20
N LEU A 264 -5.46 11.31 27.12
CA LEU A 264 -5.56 10.75 25.77
C LEU A 264 -4.18 10.27 25.31
N ASP A 265 -4.14 9.13 24.64
CA ASP A 265 -2.95 8.69 23.90
C ASP A 265 -2.95 9.42 22.56
N LEU A 266 -2.02 10.36 22.40
CA LEU A 266 -1.89 11.22 21.21
C LEU A 266 -0.75 10.76 20.29
N GLY A 267 -0.20 9.56 20.52
CA GLY A 267 0.94 9.05 19.77
C GLY A 267 2.30 9.57 20.30
N PRO A 268 3.38 9.37 19.51
CA PRO A 268 4.75 9.61 19.98
C PRO A 268 5.14 11.09 20.08
N ASP A 269 4.50 11.96 19.30
CA ASP A 269 4.91 13.36 19.14
C ASP A 269 4.22 14.31 20.14
N PHE A 270 3.19 13.85 20.84
CA PHE A 270 2.35 14.68 21.69
C PHE A 270 2.01 14.00 23.01
N GLN A 271 2.04 14.78 24.09
CA GLN A 271 1.61 14.33 25.42
C GLN A 271 0.36 15.07 25.87
N CYS A 272 -0.72 14.35 26.17
CA CYS A 272 -1.92 14.93 26.77
C CYS A 272 -1.64 15.31 28.23
N GLY A 273 -1.69 16.63 28.51
CA GLY A 273 -1.56 17.28 29.80
C GLY A 273 -2.83 17.24 30.64
N ASP A 274 -3.97 17.50 30.01
CA ASP A 274 -5.30 17.44 30.59
C ASP A 274 -6.34 17.31 29.46
N CYS A 275 -7.50 16.74 29.76
CA CYS A 275 -8.60 16.61 28.79
C CYS A 275 -9.94 16.54 29.53
N PHE A 276 -10.81 17.52 29.31
CA PHE A 276 -12.12 17.59 29.96
C PHE A 276 -13.17 18.24 29.07
N ILE A 277 -14.44 18.07 29.44
CA ILE A 277 -15.55 18.75 28.77
C ILE A 277 -15.74 20.14 29.38
N SER A 278 -15.34 21.19 28.65
CA SER A 278 -15.46 22.58 29.08
C SER A 278 -16.89 23.09 28.95
N SER A 279 -17.62 22.66 27.91
CA SER A 279 -18.99 23.10 27.68
C SER A 279 -19.88 22.00 27.09
N THR A 280 -21.18 22.07 27.36
CA THR A 280 -22.18 21.20 26.74
C THR A 280 -23.48 21.97 26.56
N ARG A 281 -24.00 22.01 25.34
CA ARG A 281 -25.26 22.65 24.99
C ARG A 281 -26.14 21.66 24.22
N HIS A 282 -27.44 21.66 24.53
CA HIS A 282 -28.43 20.89 23.80
C HIS A 282 -29.49 21.86 23.27
N LEU A 283 -29.82 21.73 22.01
CA LEU A 283 -30.78 22.58 21.30
C LEU A 283 -31.59 21.71 20.32
N ARG A 284 -32.60 22.32 19.70
CA ARG A 284 -33.32 21.71 18.58
C ARG A 284 -32.75 22.22 17.28
N ASP A 285 -32.64 21.32 16.32
CA ASP A 285 -32.32 21.69 14.95
C ASP A 285 -33.51 22.46 14.33
N PRO A 286 -33.27 23.35 13.34
CA PRO A 286 -34.35 24.10 12.69
C PRO A 286 -35.43 23.22 12.04
N ASP A 287 -35.15 21.93 11.79
CA ASP A 287 -36.12 20.96 11.27
C ASP A 287 -37.25 20.60 12.25
N GLY A 288 -37.12 20.95 13.54
CA GLY A 288 -38.10 20.68 14.60
C GLY A 288 -38.20 19.22 15.06
N ALA A 289 -37.56 18.27 14.38
CA ALA A 289 -37.63 16.83 14.65
C ALA A 289 -36.31 16.27 15.23
N THR A 290 -35.20 16.97 15.00
CA THR A 290 -33.87 16.53 15.37
C THR A 290 -33.36 17.33 16.56
N ALA A 291 -32.89 16.63 17.60
CA ALA A 291 -32.13 17.24 18.68
C ALA A 291 -30.66 17.35 18.28
N HIS A 292 -30.05 18.50 18.60
CA HIS A 292 -28.63 18.78 18.34
C HIS A 292 -27.90 19.10 19.65
N GLY A 293 -26.79 18.41 19.86
CA GLY A 293 -25.91 18.57 21.01
C GLY A 293 -24.56 19.09 20.55
N ILE A 294 -24.03 20.08 21.25
CA ILE A 294 -22.70 20.64 21.02
C ILE A 294 -21.92 20.45 22.31
N VAL A 295 -20.86 19.66 22.24
CA VAL A 295 -19.97 19.36 23.37
C VAL A 295 -18.59 19.92 23.03
N THR A 296 -18.07 20.82 23.85
CA THR A 296 -16.69 21.33 23.69
C THR A 296 -15.77 20.54 24.60
N VAL A 297 -14.78 19.88 24.00
CA VAL A 297 -13.67 19.24 24.71
C VAL A 297 -12.50 20.20 24.70
N GLU A 298 -11.93 20.43 25.88
CA GLU A 298 -10.72 21.20 26.03
C GLU A 298 -9.58 20.27 26.42
N THR A 299 -8.47 20.34 25.67
CA THR A 299 -7.30 19.50 25.88
C THR A 299 -6.05 20.35 25.99
N LEU A 300 -5.29 20.19 27.07
CA LEU A 300 -3.95 20.75 27.19
C LEU A 300 -2.97 19.72 26.63
N VAL A 301 -2.13 20.14 25.69
CA VAL A 301 -1.16 19.25 25.01
C VAL A 301 0.23 19.83 25.10
N LYS A 302 1.22 18.96 25.33
CA LYS A 302 2.63 19.27 25.21
C LYS A 302 3.20 18.62 23.95
N VAL A 303 3.89 19.39 23.11
CA VAL A 303 4.63 18.89 21.95
C VAL A 303 5.95 18.29 22.42
N LEU A 304 6.25 17.07 21.98
CA LEU A 304 7.48 16.35 22.30
C LEU A 304 8.47 16.50 21.14
N SER A 305 8.97 17.72 20.95
CA SER A 305 10.07 18.04 20.03
C SER A 305 11.43 17.99 20.73
#